data_AF-R8Z221-F1
#
_entry.id   AF-R8Z221-F1
#
_cell.length_a   1.000
_cell.length_b   1.000
_cell.length_c   1.000
_cell.angle_alpha   90.00
_cell.angle_beta   90.00
_cell.angle_gamma   90.00
#
_symmetry.space_group_name_H-M   'P 1'
#
loop_
_entity.id
_entity.type
_entity.pdbx_description
1 polymer ?
#
loop_
_entity_poly.entity_id
_entity_poly.type
_entity_poly.pdbx_seq_one_letter_code
_entity_poly.pdbx_strand_id
1 'polypeptide(L)'
;MKTSKFKWTSGGLVLGILASGSWSILYDHVFPALTRYFINLSSRFSNIVFTSISSHDLTAINQSTNYLLTVFLVVAAIILGIWSYFKLQSAKEYFENTEYKYLKNNEKPLEKQNERNENTYEELLKSIEKSNKLFKKLYLFNIILLPATLIGFVLINIGSALTSKYINESISYFDYLLFVNAKNLDDKTERMYKSDFSQIRNSQDYYKLILELEKLALSNKLSISPNLSIRSKEDLVKDHPDAETISIK
;
A
#
# COMPACT_ATOMS: atom_id res chain seq x y z
N MET A 1 -41.42 41.11 3.51
CA MET A 1 -40.07 40.55 3.81
C MET A 1 -40.20 39.08 4.22
N LYS A 2 -40.32 38.14 3.26
CA LYS A 2 -40.35 36.67 3.46
C LYS A 2 -39.93 35.95 2.16
N THR A 3 -38.64 35.97 1.82
CA THR A 3 -38.10 35.25 0.65
C THR A 3 -36.90 34.36 0.98
N SER A 4 -36.41 34.33 2.23
CA SER A 4 -35.18 33.60 2.58
C SER A 4 -35.37 32.09 2.76
N LYS A 5 -36.55 31.61 3.19
CA LYS A 5 -36.77 30.17 3.45
C LYS A 5 -36.77 29.30 2.19
N PHE A 6 -37.17 29.85 1.04
CA PHE A 6 -37.27 29.08 -0.22
C PHE A 6 -35.91 28.83 -0.90
N LYS A 7 -34.91 29.70 -0.65
CA LYS A 7 -33.55 29.54 -1.18
C LYS A 7 -32.76 28.44 -0.45
N TRP A 8 -33.08 28.20 0.82
CA TRP A 8 -32.39 27.19 1.63
C TRP A 8 -32.87 25.76 1.34
N THR A 9 -34.18 25.59 1.11
CA THR A 9 -34.76 24.29 0.76
C THR A 9 -34.41 23.85 -0.66
N SER A 10 -34.32 24.77 -1.62
CA SER A 10 -33.91 24.46 -3.00
C SER A 10 -32.42 24.10 -3.09
N GLY A 11 -31.54 24.76 -2.33
CA GLY A 11 -30.12 24.40 -2.27
C GLY A 11 -29.87 23.01 -1.69
N GLY A 12 -30.61 22.61 -0.64
CA GLY A 12 -30.53 21.28 -0.05
C GLY A 12 -30.97 20.16 -1.01
N LEU A 13 -32.00 20.42 -1.84
CA LEU A 13 -32.49 19.47 -2.84
C LEU A 13 -31.46 19.22 -3.95
N VAL A 14 -30.81 20.27 -4.45
CA VAL A 14 -29.76 20.16 -5.48
C VAL A 14 -28.53 19.44 -4.92
N LEU A 15 -28.11 19.75 -3.69
CA LEU A 15 -27.04 19.02 -3.01
C LEU A 15 -27.39 17.55 -2.78
N GLY A 16 -28.65 17.24 -2.41
CA GLY A 16 -29.12 15.86 -2.25
C GLY A 16 -29.09 15.06 -3.55
N ILE A 17 -29.50 15.67 -4.67
CA ILE A 17 -29.46 15.03 -6.00
C ILE A 17 -28.01 14.81 -6.44
N LEU A 18 -27.12 15.79 -6.26
CA LEU A 18 -25.70 15.65 -6.60
C LEU A 18 -24.97 14.63 -5.72
N ALA A 19 -25.28 14.59 -4.42
CA ALA A 19 -24.74 13.60 -3.49
C ALA A 19 -25.23 12.20 -3.83
N SER A 20 -26.52 12.04 -4.15
CA SER A 20 -27.11 10.78 -4.61
C SER A 20 -26.45 10.26 -5.89
N GLY A 21 -26.30 11.13 -6.90
CA GLY A 21 -25.63 10.76 -8.16
C GLY A 21 -24.16 10.38 -7.94
N SER A 22 -23.44 11.13 -7.11
CA SER A 22 -22.04 10.83 -6.76
C SER A 22 -21.92 9.49 -6.02
N TRP A 23 -22.88 9.20 -5.13
CA TRP A 23 -22.94 7.95 -4.38
C TRP A 23 -23.22 6.75 -5.28
N SER A 24 -24.12 6.89 -6.26
CA SER A 24 -24.40 5.84 -7.25
C SER A 24 -23.15 5.53 -8.08
N ILE A 25 -22.41 6.55 -8.55
CA ILE A 25 -21.17 6.34 -9.31
C ILE A 25 -20.11 5.63 -8.46
N LEU A 26 -19.95 6.05 -7.20
CA LEU A 26 -19.05 5.38 -6.26
C LEU A 26 -19.45 3.92 -6.04
N TYR A 27 -20.74 3.66 -5.83
CA TYR A 27 -21.26 2.33 -5.52
C TYR A 27 -21.25 1.38 -6.71
N ASP A 28 -21.60 1.85 -7.90
CA ASP A 28 -21.76 1.00 -9.08
C ASP A 28 -20.42 0.76 -9.79
N HIS A 29 -19.47 1.71 -9.70
CA HIS A 29 -18.25 1.66 -10.51
C HIS A 29 -16.98 1.60 -9.66
N VAL A 30 -16.86 2.49 -8.66
CA VAL A 30 -15.61 2.63 -7.89
C VAL A 30 -15.44 1.50 -6.87
N PHE A 31 -16.47 1.21 -6.06
CA PHE A 31 -16.39 0.13 -5.08
C PHE A 31 -16.25 -1.25 -5.72
N PRO A 32 -16.97 -1.64 -6.78
CA PRO A 32 -16.81 -2.95 -7.40
C PRO A 32 -15.44 -3.09 -8.07
N ALA A 33 -14.91 -2.02 -8.67
CA ALA A 33 -13.55 -2.03 -9.21
C ALA A 33 -12.50 -2.18 -8.09
N LEU A 34 -12.65 -1.47 -6.98
CA LEU A 34 -11.80 -1.62 -5.80
C LEU A 34 -11.90 -3.03 -5.21
N THR A 35 -13.10 -3.56 -5.01
CA THR A 35 -13.32 -4.91 -4.48
C THR A 35 -12.71 -5.97 -5.41
N ARG A 36 -12.89 -5.87 -6.73
CA ARG A 36 -12.23 -6.75 -7.70
C ARG A 36 -10.71 -6.61 -7.65
N TYR A 37 -10.20 -5.40 -7.50
CA TYR A 37 -8.77 -5.15 -7.33
C TYR A 37 -8.24 -5.83 -6.06
N PHE A 38 -8.92 -5.67 -4.92
CA PHE A 38 -8.54 -6.31 -3.66
C PHE A 38 -8.65 -7.84 -3.70
N ILE A 39 -9.68 -8.39 -4.34
CA ILE A 39 -9.83 -9.84 -4.54
C ILE A 39 -8.68 -10.38 -5.42
N ASN A 40 -8.36 -9.70 -6.52
CA ASN A 40 -7.23 -10.08 -7.38
C ASN A 40 -5.89 -9.90 -6.68
N LEU A 41 -5.73 -8.86 -5.86
CA LEU A 41 -4.54 -8.64 -5.04
C LEU A 41 -4.40 -9.78 -4.03
N SER A 42 -5.49 -10.19 -3.38
CA SER A 42 -5.55 -11.29 -2.41
C SER A 42 -5.26 -12.64 -3.07
N SER A 43 -5.85 -12.93 -4.23
CA SER A 43 -5.58 -14.19 -4.95
C SER A 43 -4.14 -14.24 -5.49
N ARG A 44 -3.61 -13.11 -5.99
CA ARG A 44 -2.20 -12.99 -6.37
C ARG A 44 -1.28 -13.14 -5.17
N PHE A 45 -1.60 -12.54 -4.03
CA PHE A 45 -0.88 -12.72 -2.78
C PHE A 45 -0.84 -14.19 -2.40
N SER A 46 -1.99 -14.86 -2.36
CA SER A 46 -2.10 -16.30 -2.06
C SER A 46 -1.21 -17.11 -3.01
N ASN A 47 -1.35 -16.91 -4.33
CA ASN A 47 -0.56 -17.65 -5.31
C ASN A 47 0.95 -17.37 -5.17
N ILE A 48 1.37 -16.12 -4.95
CA ILE A 48 2.78 -15.76 -4.75
C ILE A 48 3.32 -16.38 -3.46
N VAL A 49 2.56 -16.33 -2.37
CA VAL A 49 2.92 -16.94 -1.08
C VAL A 49 3.17 -18.41 -1.25
N PHE A 50 2.19 -19.14 -1.75
CA PHE A 50 2.26 -20.59 -1.78
C PHE A 50 3.26 -21.11 -2.83
N THR A 51 3.41 -20.39 -3.95
CA THR A 51 4.47 -20.69 -4.94
C THR A 51 5.87 -20.30 -4.44
N SER A 52 5.98 -19.34 -3.53
CA SER A 52 7.27 -18.96 -2.94
C SER A 52 7.65 -19.88 -1.78
N ILE A 53 6.68 -20.31 -0.97
CA ILE A 53 6.84 -21.33 0.07
C ILE A 53 7.42 -22.61 -0.55
N SER A 54 6.87 -23.04 -1.68
CA SER A 54 7.33 -24.24 -2.37
C SER A 54 8.75 -24.14 -2.96
N SER A 55 9.32 -22.94 -3.07
CA SER A 55 10.66 -22.71 -3.64
C SER A 55 11.81 -22.69 -2.62
N HIS A 56 11.53 -22.95 -1.32
CA HIS A 56 12.38 -23.18 -0.14
C HIS A 56 13.73 -22.40 -0.05
N ASP A 57 14.64 -22.54 -1.01
CA ASP A 57 16.01 -21.97 -1.02
C ASP A 57 16.16 -20.57 -1.65
N LEU A 58 15.32 -20.20 -2.64
CA LEU A 58 15.41 -18.89 -3.30
C LEU A 58 14.88 -17.75 -2.42
N THR A 59 14.12 -18.09 -1.38
CA THR A 59 13.32 -17.18 -0.58
C THR A 59 14.15 -16.28 0.34
N ALA A 60 15.19 -16.79 0.99
CA ALA A 60 16.00 -16.00 1.93
C ALA A 60 16.87 -14.93 1.22
N ILE A 61 17.43 -15.26 0.05
CA ILE A 61 18.20 -14.32 -0.77
C ILE A 61 17.28 -13.31 -1.45
N ASN A 62 16.14 -13.76 -1.98
CA ASN A 62 15.19 -12.87 -2.65
C ASN A 62 14.52 -11.91 -1.66
N GLN A 63 14.29 -12.34 -0.42
CA GLN A 63 13.69 -11.50 0.61
C GLN A 63 14.64 -10.44 1.17
N SER A 64 15.92 -10.77 1.41
CA SER A 64 16.92 -9.77 1.79
C SER A 64 17.14 -8.74 0.68
N THR A 65 17.12 -9.19 -0.58
CA THR A 65 17.20 -8.32 -1.77
C THR A 65 15.96 -7.43 -1.90
N ASN A 66 14.75 -7.98 -1.73
CA ASN A 66 13.50 -7.22 -1.81
C ASN A 66 13.35 -6.23 -0.64
N TYR A 67 13.81 -6.58 0.56
CA TYR A 67 13.83 -5.67 1.70
C TYR A 67 14.78 -4.49 1.47
N LEU A 68 16.00 -4.79 1.01
CA LEU A 68 16.99 -3.77 0.65
C LEU A 68 16.45 -2.84 -0.44
N LEU A 69 15.87 -3.41 -1.50
CA LEU A 69 15.32 -2.67 -2.64
C LEU A 69 14.12 -1.81 -2.20
N THR A 70 13.28 -2.30 -1.29
CA THR A 70 12.19 -1.55 -0.66
C THR A 70 12.74 -0.36 0.14
N VAL A 71 13.75 -0.57 0.98
CA VAL A 71 14.39 0.51 1.75
C VAL A 71 15.00 1.56 0.81
N PHE A 72 15.70 1.14 -0.25
CA PHE A 72 16.24 2.06 -1.26
C PHE A 72 15.15 2.87 -1.95
N LEU A 73 14.03 2.24 -2.33
CA LEU A 73 12.92 2.94 -2.96
C LEU A 73 12.21 3.91 -2.00
N VAL A 74 12.04 3.55 -0.73
CA VAL A 74 11.49 4.47 0.28
C VAL A 74 12.40 5.68 0.45
N VAL A 75 13.72 5.46 0.57
CA VAL A 75 14.70 6.55 0.67
C VAL A 75 14.68 7.42 -0.59
N ALA A 76 14.65 6.82 -1.78
CA ALA A 76 14.55 7.57 -3.04
C ALA A 76 13.26 8.38 -3.13
N ALA A 77 12.12 7.84 -2.67
CA ALA A 77 10.85 8.55 -2.64
C ALA A 77 10.87 9.74 -1.67
N ILE A 78 11.50 9.59 -0.51
CA ILE A 78 11.72 10.69 0.45
C ILE A 78 12.60 11.78 -0.18
N ILE A 79 13.71 11.40 -0.84
CA ILE A 79 14.60 12.33 -1.52
C ILE A 79 13.86 13.08 -2.63
N LEU A 80 13.06 12.39 -3.45
CA LEU A 80 12.24 13.01 -4.50
C LEU A 80 11.18 13.95 -3.92
N GLY A 81 10.57 13.59 -2.79
CA GLY A 81 9.63 14.45 -2.08
C GLY A 81 10.29 15.73 -1.57
N ILE A 82 11.45 15.61 -0.93
CA ILE A 82 12.25 16.74 -0.45
C ILE A 82 12.71 17.63 -1.62
N TRP A 83 13.22 17.03 -2.69
CA TRP A 83 13.67 17.75 -3.88
C TRP A 83 12.54 18.50 -4.58
N SER A 84 11.38 17.84 -4.73
CA SER A 84 10.16 18.46 -5.26
C SER A 84 9.73 19.65 -4.39
N TYR A 85 9.72 19.49 -3.07
CA TYR A 85 9.39 20.56 -2.14
C TYR A 85 10.33 21.78 -2.28
N PHE A 86 11.64 21.56 -2.34
CA PHE A 86 12.61 22.64 -2.54
C PHE A 86 12.45 23.34 -3.88
N LYS A 87 12.26 22.59 -4.98
CA LYS A 87 12.01 23.19 -6.30
C LYS A 87 10.75 24.04 -6.31
N LEU A 88 9.71 23.59 -5.60
CA LEU A 88 8.45 24.31 -5.47
C LEU A 88 8.61 25.61 -4.67
N GLN A 89 9.39 25.58 -3.59
CA GLN A 89 9.71 26.78 -2.79
C GLN A 89 10.54 27.79 -3.59
N SER A 90 11.61 27.34 -4.27
CA SER A 90 12.41 28.24 -5.11
C SER A 90 11.58 28.86 -6.25
N ALA A 91 10.64 28.10 -6.82
CA ALA A 91 9.74 28.63 -7.84
C ALA A 91 8.75 29.66 -7.26
N LYS A 92 8.24 29.42 -6.04
CA LYS A 92 7.39 30.38 -5.31
C LYS A 92 8.14 31.68 -5.02
N GLU A 93 9.36 31.61 -4.49
CA GLU A 93 10.20 32.79 -4.22
C GLU A 93 10.53 33.56 -5.50
N TYR A 94 10.85 32.85 -6.59
CA TYR A 94 11.06 33.49 -7.89
C TYR A 94 9.82 34.26 -8.35
N PHE A 95 8.65 33.64 -8.24
CA PHE A 95 7.37 34.28 -8.58
C PHE A 95 7.08 35.51 -7.73
N GLU A 96 7.15 35.40 -6.40
CA GLU A 96 6.92 36.51 -5.47
C GLU A 96 7.89 37.67 -5.70
N ASN A 97 9.16 37.37 -6.04
CA ASN A 97 10.16 38.38 -6.34
C ASN A 97 9.91 39.06 -7.70
N THR A 98 9.49 38.32 -8.74
CA THR A 98 9.05 38.92 -10.01
C THR A 98 7.82 39.81 -9.83
N GLU A 99 6.85 39.38 -9.04
CA GLU A 99 5.64 40.15 -8.73
C GLU A 99 5.99 41.42 -7.95
N TYR A 100 6.84 41.32 -6.93
CA TYR A 100 7.33 42.46 -6.17
C TYR A 100 8.12 43.45 -7.02
N LYS A 101 9.05 42.98 -7.87
CA LYS A 101 9.80 43.84 -8.80
C LYS A 101 8.87 44.55 -9.79
N TYR A 102 7.82 43.86 -10.25
CA TYR A 102 6.83 44.45 -11.13
C TYR A 102 6.03 45.55 -10.42
N LEU A 103 5.50 45.28 -9.23
CA LEU A 103 4.76 46.27 -8.44
C LEU A 103 5.62 47.51 -8.10
N LYS A 104 6.87 47.30 -7.68
CA LYS A 104 7.81 48.37 -7.31
C LYS A 104 8.26 49.23 -8.50
N ASN A 105 8.41 48.66 -9.69
CA ASN A 105 8.71 49.43 -10.89
C ASN A 105 7.51 50.27 -11.37
N ASN A 106 6.30 49.88 -11.01
CA ASN A 106 5.05 50.58 -11.35
C ASN A 106 4.64 51.66 -10.33
N GLU A 107 5.24 51.69 -9.13
CA GLU A 107 5.04 52.77 -8.14
C GLU A 107 5.89 54.04 -8.42
N LYS A 108 6.85 53.97 -9.35
CA LYS A 108 7.52 55.19 -9.82
C LYS A 108 6.55 55.97 -10.70
N PRO A 109 6.34 57.28 -10.46
CA PRO A 109 5.25 58.02 -11.06
C PRO A 109 5.32 57.98 -12.59
N LEU A 110 4.18 57.63 -13.19
CA LEU A 110 3.82 57.79 -14.59
C LEU A 110 3.89 59.27 -14.99
N GLU A 111 5.09 59.81 -15.16
CA GLU A 111 5.29 61.02 -15.95
C GLU A 111 5.82 60.62 -17.32
N LYS A 112 4.88 60.61 -18.27
CA LYS A 112 5.05 60.59 -19.73
C LYS A 112 5.43 59.24 -20.37
N GLN A 113 4.42 58.46 -20.80
CA GLN A 113 4.42 57.81 -22.13
C GLN A 113 3.06 57.18 -22.50
N ASN A 114 2.36 57.90 -23.40
CA ASN A 114 1.39 57.52 -24.45
C ASN A 114 0.61 56.19 -24.42
N GLU A 115 -0.69 56.35 -24.74
CA GLU A 115 -1.79 55.43 -25.09
C GLU A 115 -1.48 54.24 -26.02
N ARG A 116 -0.24 54.10 -26.54
CA ARG A 116 0.18 52.96 -27.38
C ARG A 116 0.62 51.73 -26.56
N ASN A 117 0.88 51.91 -25.27
CA ASN A 117 1.35 50.85 -24.36
C ASN A 117 0.22 50.11 -23.61
N GLU A 118 -1.01 50.61 -23.67
CA GLU A 118 -2.14 50.09 -22.87
C GLU A 118 -2.53 48.65 -23.28
N ASN A 119 -2.55 48.36 -24.58
CA ASN A 119 -2.84 47.01 -25.11
C ASN A 119 -1.72 46.00 -24.80
N THR A 120 -0.46 46.42 -24.82
CA THR A 120 0.69 45.57 -24.46
C THR A 120 0.70 45.29 -22.96
N TYR A 121 0.21 46.22 -22.14
CA TYR A 121 0.05 46.06 -20.70
C TYR A 121 -1.02 45.05 -20.32
N GLU A 122 -2.20 45.12 -20.96
CA GLU A 122 -3.28 44.15 -20.72
C GLU A 122 -2.88 42.72 -21.12
N GLU A 123 -2.17 42.54 -22.23
CA GLU A 123 -1.67 41.23 -22.65
C GLU A 123 -0.64 40.65 -21.66
N LEU A 124 0.26 41.50 -21.15
CA LEU A 124 1.22 41.12 -20.11
C LEU A 124 0.53 40.71 -18.81
N LEU A 125 -0.45 41.49 -18.33
CA LEU A 125 -1.23 41.18 -17.14
C LEU A 125 -2.00 39.86 -17.28
N LYS A 126 -2.65 39.63 -18.42
CA LYS A 126 -3.32 38.34 -18.73
C LYS A 126 -2.34 37.17 -18.76
N SER A 127 -1.12 37.38 -19.28
CA SER A 127 -0.10 36.32 -19.32
C SER A 127 0.39 35.94 -17.92
N ILE A 128 0.58 36.95 -17.05
CA ILE A 128 0.99 36.77 -15.65
C ILE A 128 -0.12 36.06 -14.89
N GLU A 129 -1.36 36.50 -15.01
CA GLU A 129 -2.52 35.89 -14.33
C GLU A 129 -2.73 34.43 -14.77
N LYS A 130 -2.60 34.15 -16.08
CA LYS A 130 -2.70 32.79 -16.62
C LYS A 130 -1.57 31.89 -16.11
N SER A 131 -0.34 32.39 -16.04
CA SER A 131 0.79 31.65 -15.48
C SER A 131 0.61 31.36 -13.98
N ASN A 132 0.09 32.33 -13.23
CA ASN A 132 -0.14 32.23 -11.80
C ASN A 132 -1.24 31.19 -11.49
N LYS A 133 -2.30 31.16 -12.30
CA LYS A 133 -3.37 30.15 -12.21
C LYS A 133 -2.87 28.74 -12.54
N LEU A 134 -1.97 28.60 -13.51
CA LEU A 134 -1.33 27.32 -13.84
C LEU A 134 -0.38 26.86 -12.73
N PHE A 135 0.46 27.76 -12.22
CA PHE A 135 1.39 27.48 -11.14
C PHE A 135 0.65 27.04 -9.88
N LYS A 136 -0.41 27.76 -9.49
CA LYS A 136 -1.25 27.40 -8.33
C LYS A 136 -1.92 26.04 -8.49
N LYS A 137 -2.35 25.68 -9.71
CA LYS A 137 -2.88 24.33 -10.02
C LYS A 137 -1.80 23.25 -9.92
N LEU A 138 -0.62 23.47 -10.47
CA LEU A 138 0.52 22.53 -10.39
C LEU A 138 1.03 22.38 -8.95
N TYR A 139 0.99 23.46 -8.16
CA TYR A 139 1.34 23.48 -6.74
C TYR A 139 0.36 22.62 -5.93
N LEU A 140 -0.95 22.86 -6.09
CA LEU A 140 -2.00 22.06 -5.45
C LEU A 140 -1.94 20.59 -5.89
N PHE A 141 -1.68 20.35 -7.17
CA PHE A 141 -1.54 19.00 -7.71
C PHE A 141 -0.34 18.27 -7.09
N ASN A 142 0.84 18.91 -7.00
CA ASN A 142 2.01 18.30 -6.35
C ASN A 142 1.81 18.08 -4.84
N ILE A 143 1.18 19.03 -4.14
CA ILE A 143 0.87 18.86 -2.71
C ILE A 143 -0.05 17.67 -2.43
N ILE A 144 -0.95 17.34 -3.36
CA ILE A 144 -1.91 16.25 -3.15
C ILE A 144 -1.38 14.94 -3.73
N LEU A 145 -0.82 14.97 -4.95
CA LEU A 145 -0.35 13.78 -5.65
C LEU A 145 0.86 13.15 -4.98
N LEU A 146 1.82 13.96 -4.50
CA LEU A 146 3.08 13.44 -3.96
C LEU A 146 2.86 12.67 -2.64
N PRO A 147 2.07 13.17 -1.67
CA PRO A 147 1.68 12.38 -0.50
C PRO A 147 0.82 11.18 -0.87
N ALA A 148 -0.13 11.32 -1.81
CA ALA A 148 -1.00 10.20 -2.21
C ALA A 148 -0.20 9.04 -2.83
N THR A 149 0.79 9.36 -3.67
CA THR A 149 1.69 8.36 -4.29
C THR A 149 2.64 7.75 -3.26
N LEU A 150 3.17 8.53 -2.31
CA LEU A 150 3.95 8.01 -1.18
C LEU A 150 3.14 7.06 -0.29
N ILE A 151 1.90 7.43 0.06
CA ILE A 151 1.02 6.57 0.86
C ILE A 151 0.70 5.27 0.10
N GLY A 152 0.34 5.36 -1.18
CA GLY A 152 0.10 4.18 -2.02
C GLY A 152 1.34 3.28 -2.09
N PHE A 153 2.52 3.87 -2.24
CA PHE A 153 3.78 3.15 -2.25
C PHE A 153 4.05 2.44 -0.92
N VAL A 154 3.89 3.13 0.21
CA VAL A 154 4.07 2.52 1.55
C VAL A 154 3.10 1.35 1.76
N LEU A 155 1.83 1.51 1.39
CA LEU A 155 0.82 0.44 1.53
C LEU A 155 1.17 -0.81 0.72
N ILE A 156 1.65 -0.65 -0.53
CA ILE A 156 2.08 -1.77 -1.38
C ILE A 156 3.25 -2.52 -0.74
N ASN A 157 4.23 -1.78 -0.21
CA ASN A 157 5.41 -2.38 0.41
C ASN A 157 5.11 -3.07 1.75
N ILE A 158 4.22 -2.50 2.58
CA ILE A 158 3.73 -3.18 3.79
C ILE A 158 3.06 -4.50 3.42
N GLY A 159 2.21 -4.51 2.39
CA GLY A 159 1.58 -5.72 1.87
C GLY A 159 2.63 -6.79 1.54
N SER A 160 3.62 -6.44 0.71
CA SER A 160 4.72 -7.34 0.32
C SER A 160 5.56 -7.84 1.49
N ALA A 161 5.83 -6.98 2.48
CA ALA A 161 6.60 -7.34 3.67
C ALA A 161 5.85 -8.35 4.54
N LEU A 162 4.54 -8.15 4.74
CA LEU A 162 3.68 -9.08 5.45
C LEU A 162 3.58 -10.42 4.72
N THR A 163 3.47 -10.40 3.38
CA THR A 163 3.53 -11.60 2.53
C THR A 163 4.78 -12.42 2.83
N SER A 164 5.93 -11.75 2.76
CA SER A 164 7.24 -12.37 2.87
C SER A 164 7.47 -12.93 4.28
N LYS A 165 7.04 -12.21 5.31
CA LYS A 165 7.10 -12.68 6.69
C LYS A 165 6.30 -13.97 6.86
N TYR A 166 5.06 -14.00 6.39
CA TYR A 166 4.18 -15.17 6.48
C TYR A 166 4.74 -16.39 5.74
N ILE A 167 5.28 -16.20 4.53
CA ILE A 167 5.97 -17.25 3.77
C ILE A 167 7.10 -17.87 4.61
N ASN A 168 7.96 -17.03 5.16
CA ASN A 168 9.11 -17.50 5.93
C ASN A 168 8.74 -18.24 7.19
N GLU A 169 7.80 -17.68 7.95
CA GLU A 169 7.31 -18.35 9.14
C GLU A 169 6.71 -19.70 8.74
N SER A 170 5.97 -19.77 7.63
CA SER A 170 5.40 -21.03 7.10
C SER A 170 6.46 -22.08 6.75
N ILE A 171 7.52 -21.67 6.04
CA ILE A 171 8.66 -22.56 5.74
C ILE A 171 9.32 -23.02 7.05
N SER A 172 9.60 -22.09 7.96
CA SER A 172 10.28 -22.39 9.22
C SER A 172 9.47 -23.34 10.11
N TYR A 173 8.14 -23.19 10.13
CA TYR A 173 7.27 -24.06 10.91
C TYR A 173 7.18 -25.46 10.32
N PHE A 174 7.13 -25.59 9.00
CA PHE A 174 7.23 -26.88 8.33
C PHE A 174 8.56 -27.59 8.65
N ASP A 175 9.69 -26.88 8.49
CA ASP A 175 11.03 -27.43 8.79
C ASP A 175 11.14 -27.84 10.26
N TYR A 176 10.57 -27.04 11.17
CA TYR A 176 10.48 -27.36 12.59
C TYR A 176 9.70 -28.68 12.82
N LEU A 177 8.53 -28.84 12.21
CA LEU A 177 7.72 -30.05 12.36
C LEU A 177 8.40 -31.28 11.77
N LEU A 178 9.10 -31.15 10.63
CA LEU A 178 9.94 -32.22 10.09
C LEU A 178 11.07 -32.59 11.06
N PHE A 179 11.76 -31.59 11.63
CA PHE A 179 12.83 -31.80 12.59
C PHE A 179 12.35 -32.51 13.86
N VAL A 180 11.22 -32.09 14.42
CA VAL A 180 10.59 -32.74 15.58
C VAL A 180 10.29 -34.20 15.29
N ASN A 181 9.77 -34.50 14.10
CA ASN A 181 9.41 -35.85 13.68
C ASN A 181 10.58 -36.67 13.12
N ALA A 182 11.78 -36.12 12.98
CA ALA A 182 12.89 -36.73 12.22
C ALA A 182 13.26 -38.15 12.71
N LYS A 183 13.13 -38.43 14.01
CA LYS A 183 13.42 -39.78 14.56
C LYS A 183 12.36 -40.83 14.22
N ASN A 184 11.15 -40.39 13.87
CA ASN A 184 9.99 -41.24 13.59
C ASN A 184 9.64 -41.28 12.09
N LEU A 185 10.38 -40.53 11.27
CA LEU A 185 10.25 -40.53 9.82
C LEU A 185 11.37 -41.38 9.21
N ASP A 186 11.02 -42.22 8.24
CA ASP A 186 12.01 -42.82 7.36
C ASP A 186 12.36 -41.85 6.21
N ASP A 187 13.55 -42.01 5.63
CA ASP A 187 14.06 -41.14 4.55
C ASP A 187 13.07 -41.00 3.39
N LYS A 188 12.28 -42.04 3.11
CA LYS A 188 11.29 -42.03 2.03
C LYS A 188 10.11 -41.11 2.37
N THR A 189 9.55 -41.21 3.58
CA THR A 189 8.42 -40.37 4.01
C THR A 189 8.86 -38.93 4.22
N GLU A 190 10.08 -38.69 4.75
CA GLU A 190 10.62 -37.34 4.86
C GLU A 190 10.74 -36.67 3.47
N ARG A 191 11.26 -37.39 2.46
CA ARG A 191 11.32 -36.89 1.08
C ARG A 191 9.94 -36.65 0.47
N MET A 192 8.96 -37.48 0.80
CA MET A 192 7.58 -37.28 0.36
C MET A 192 7.02 -35.97 0.90
N TYR A 193 7.16 -35.70 2.20
CA TYR A 193 6.71 -34.44 2.79
C TYR A 193 7.42 -33.21 2.21
N LYS A 194 8.74 -33.29 1.94
CA LYS A 194 9.45 -32.21 1.24
C LYS A 194 8.96 -32.01 -0.19
N SER A 195 8.64 -33.09 -0.91
CA SER A 195 8.05 -33.03 -2.24
C SER A 195 6.66 -32.39 -2.19
N ASP A 196 5.81 -32.80 -1.26
CA ASP A 196 4.45 -32.25 -1.11
C ASP A 196 4.50 -30.76 -0.74
N PHE A 197 5.44 -30.38 0.13
CA PHE A 197 5.71 -28.98 0.45
C PHE A 197 6.11 -28.16 -0.79
N SER A 198 6.97 -28.71 -1.65
CA SER A 198 7.36 -28.08 -2.92
C SER A 198 6.24 -28.00 -3.98
N GLN A 199 5.09 -28.61 -3.70
CA GLN A 199 3.94 -28.62 -4.62
C GLN A 199 2.73 -27.87 -4.07
N ILE A 200 2.85 -27.19 -2.92
CA ILE A 200 1.78 -26.40 -2.33
C ILE A 200 1.34 -25.30 -3.30
N ARG A 201 0.03 -25.26 -3.60
CA ARG A 201 -0.55 -24.24 -4.50
C ARG A 201 -1.45 -23.26 -3.77
N ASN A 202 -1.96 -23.63 -2.61
CA ASN A 202 -2.89 -22.83 -1.84
C ASN A 202 -2.75 -23.09 -0.33
N SER A 203 -3.47 -22.29 0.47
CA SER A 203 -3.43 -22.38 1.95
C SER A 203 -3.96 -23.68 2.50
N GLN A 204 -4.91 -24.33 1.82
CA GLN A 204 -5.49 -25.60 2.27
C GLN A 204 -4.49 -26.74 2.10
N ASP A 205 -3.70 -26.74 1.01
CA ASP A 205 -2.64 -27.74 0.79
C ASP A 205 -1.60 -27.66 1.91
N TYR A 206 -1.14 -26.44 2.23
CA TYR A 206 -0.22 -26.20 3.34
C TYR A 206 -0.82 -26.63 4.67
N TYR A 207 -2.06 -26.23 4.96
CA TYR A 207 -2.73 -26.57 6.22
C TYR A 207 -2.90 -28.08 6.41
N LYS A 208 -3.27 -28.82 5.36
CA LYS A 208 -3.36 -30.29 5.39
C LYS A 208 -2.01 -30.92 5.72
N LEU A 209 -0.96 -30.49 5.04
CA LEU A 209 0.40 -30.99 5.25
C LEU A 209 0.87 -30.76 6.70
N ILE A 210 0.64 -29.54 7.22
CA ILE A 210 0.97 -29.18 8.60
C ILE A 210 0.17 -30.03 9.60
N LEU A 211 -1.14 -30.21 9.38
CA LEU A 211 -1.97 -31.07 10.23
C LEU A 211 -1.47 -32.51 10.28
N GLU A 212 -1.02 -33.07 9.16
CA GLU A 212 -0.48 -34.42 9.11
C GLU A 212 0.79 -34.56 9.94
N LEU A 213 1.73 -33.61 9.80
CA LEU A 213 2.97 -33.60 10.58
C LEU A 213 2.74 -33.34 12.08
N GLU A 214 1.78 -32.48 12.43
CA GLU A 214 1.35 -32.26 13.81
C GLU A 214 0.76 -33.53 14.41
N LYS A 215 -0.17 -34.17 13.69
CA LYS A 215 -0.78 -35.43 14.11
C LYS A 215 0.28 -36.51 14.31
N LEU A 216 1.27 -36.59 13.41
CA LEU A 216 2.38 -37.53 13.53
C LEU A 216 3.19 -37.26 14.81
N ALA A 217 3.55 -36.02 15.09
CA ALA A 217 4.30 -35.66 16.29
C ALA A 217 3.51 -35.97 17.57
N LEU A 218 2.22 -35.59 17.62
CA LEU A 218 1.37 -35.84 18.78
C LEU A 218 1.09 -37.34 18.99
N SER A 219 0.90 -38.11 17.92
CA SER A 219 0.72 -39.57 18.01
C SER A 219 1.95 -40.26 18.60
N ASN A 220 3.13 -39.67 18.41
CA ASN A 220 4.40 -40.11 18.98
C ASN A 220 4.72 -39.43 20.34
N LYS A 221 3.75 -38.72 20.93
CA LYS A 221 3.86 -38.01 22.22
C LYS A 221 4.96 -36.94 22.25
N LEU A 222 5.28 -36.35 21.10
CA LEU A 222 6.22 -35.24 21.01
C LEU A 222 5.51 -33.92 21.35
N SER A 223 6.25 -33.02 22.01
CA SER A 223 5.77 -31.67 22.28
C SER A 223 5.97 -30.78 21.07
N ILE A 224 4.97 -29.96 20.75
CA ILE A 224 4.97 -29.04 19.62
C ILE A 224 4.72 -27.64 20.15
N SER A 225 5.57 -26.68 19.79
CA SER A 225 5.31 -25.27 20.04
C SER A 225 4.64 -24.64 18.80
N PRO A 226 3.41 -24.11 18.91
CA PRO A 226 2.74 -23.48 17.78
C PRO A 226 3.41 -22.16 17.40
N ASN A 227 3.46 -21.88 16.10
CA ASN A 227 3.89 -20.58 15.58
C ASN A 227 2.68 -19.65 15.45
N LEU A 228 2.59 -18.67 16.36
CA LEU A 228 1.46 -17.73 16.49
C LEU A 228 1.06 -17.02 15.19
N SER A 229 1.98 -16.83 14.25
CA SER A 229 1.71 -16.12 12.99
C SER A 229 1.02 -17.02 11.94
N ILE A 230 1.04 -18.34 12.13
CA ILE A 230 0.51 -19.34 11.19
C ILE A 230 -0.61 -20.15 11.84
N ARG A 231 -0.41 -20.50 13.11
CA ARG A 231 -1.19 -21.45 13.88
C ARG A 231 -1.28 -20.95 15.32
N SER A 232 -2.47 -20.53 15.72
CA SER A 232 -2.72 -20.15 17.12
C SER A 232 -2.72 -21.40 18.01
N LYS A 233 -2.57 -21.21 19.32
CA LYS A 233 -2.69 -22.31 20.30
C LYS A 233 -4.10 -22.88 20.26
N GLU A 234 -5.08 -22.01 20.11
CA GLU A 234 -6.49 -22.34 20.04
C GLU A 234 -6.79 -23.21 18.81
N ASP A 235 -6.22 -22.88 17.65
CA ASP A 235 -6.38 -23.68 16.42
C ASP A 235 -5.66 -25.03 16.52
N LEU A 236 -4.54 -25.11 17.23
CA LEU A 236 -3.85 -26.37 17.50
C LEU A 236 -4.69 -27.28 18.39
N VAL A 237 -5.22 -26.75 19.50
CA VAL A 237 -6.06 -27.50 20.45
C VAL A 237 -7.40 -27.91 19.82
N LYS A 238 -7.98 -27.04 19.00
CA LYS A 238 -9.23 -27.32 18.29
C LYS A 238 -9.11 -28.55 17.38
N ASP A 239 -8.01 -28.66 16.65
CA ASP A 239 -7.81 -29.76 15.70
C ASP A 239 -7.17 -30.99 16.36
N HIS A 240 -6.45 -30.79 17.47
CA HIS A 240 -5.85 -31.86 18.27
C HIS A 240 -6.16 -31.65 19.76
N PRO A 241 -7.34 -32.09 20.26
CA PRO A 241 -7.75 -31.88 21.65
C PRO A 241 -6.77 -32.44 22.67
N ASP A 242 -6.06 -33.52 22.31
CA ASP A 242 -5.09 -34.19 23.17
C ASP A 242 -3.80 -33.36 23.38
N ALA A 243 -3.57 -32.32 22.56
CA ALA A 243 -2.39 -31.46 22.65
C ALA A 243 -2.35 -30.63 23.94
N GLU A 244 -3.51 -30.33 24.56
CA GLU A 244 -3.60 -29.62 25.85
C GLU A 244 -2.95 -30.41 27.00
N THR A 245 -2.90 -31.73 26.89
CA THR A 245 -2.34 -32.62 27.94
C THR A 245 -0.81 -32.73 27.86
N ILE A 246 -0.22 -32.37 26.72
CA ILE A 246 1.23 -32.40 26.51
C ILE A 246 1.75 -31.01 26.84
N SER A 247 2.08 -30.80 28.12
CA SER A 247 2.73 -29.57 28.61
C SER A 247 3.77 -29.06 27.61
N ILE A 248 3.47 -27.90 27.02
CA ILE A 248 4.43 -27.09 26.28
C ILE A 248 5.44 -26.62 27.35
N LYS A 249 6.64 -27.19 27.31
CA LYS A 249 7.73 -26.83 28.23
C LYS A 249 8.48 -25.61 27.71
#